data_AF-A0ABD6EMP6-F1
#
_entry.id   AF-A0ABD6EMP6-F1
#
_cell.length_a   1.000
_cell.length_b   1.000
_cell.length_c   1.000
_cell.angle_alpha   90.00
_cell.angle_beta   90.00
_cell.angle_gamma   90.00
#
_symmetry.space_group_name_H-M   'P 1'
#
loop_
_entity.id
_entity.type
_entity.pdbx_description
1 polymer ?
#
loop_
_entity_poly.entity_id
_entity_poly.type
_entity_poly.pdbx_seq_one_letter_code
_entity_poly.pdbx_strand_id
1 'polypeptide(L)'
;MGGTILPLRGILKTRFPTKLNGGYGDNLPEMIENFKNGVKVNIRSDPVYPIWGLCDCVAGRLDMADVEVEENVAAIIRAICAHRNPALGPFINRLLLMVIPGTAHFAINIDKYVPVATEEQVEKLEKRQSRKKKKDTTKIDSEEASGNVAEISA
;
A
#
# COMPACT_ATOMS: atom_id res chain seq x y z
N MET A 1 -0.99 29.20 -13.11
CA MET A 1 -0.19 28.88 -14.31
C MET A 1 -0.22 27.37 -14.60
N GLY A 2 -1.31 26.84 -15.16
CA GLY A 2 -1.44 25.38 -15.40
C GLY A 2 -1.93 24.99 -16.80
N GLY A 3 -2.29 25.95 -17.65
CA GLY A 3 -2.90 25.69 -18.96
C GLY A 3 -1.92 25.37 -20.09
N THR A 4 -0.67 25.81 -20.00
CA THR A 4 0.31 25.71 -21.09
C THR A 4 0.88 24.30 -21.30
N ILE A 5 0.81 23.43 -20.29
CA ILE A 5 1.36 22.07 -20.33
C ILE A 5 0.33 21.05 -20.85
N LEU A 6 -0.97 21.35 -20.82
CA LEU A 6 -2.05 20.43 -21.22
C LEU A 6 -1.93 19.89 -22.66
N PRO A 7 -1.53 20.69 -23.67
CA PRO A 7 -1.33 20.19 -25.04
C PRO A 7 -0.24 19.10 -25.14
N LEU A 8 0.73 19.09 -24.22
CA LEU A 8 1.84 18.13 -24.20
C LEU A 8 1.47 16.78 -23.57
N ARG A 9 0.25 16.66 -23.00
CA ARG A 9 -0.23 15.41 -22.39
C ARG A 9 -0.22 14.24 -23.38
N GLY A 10 -0.54 14.49 -24.65
CA GLY A 10 -0.54 13.46 -25.69
C GLY A 10 0.86 12.90 -26.01
N ILE A 11 1.89 13.73 -25.89
CA ILE A 11 3.29 13.37 -26.19
C ILE A 11 3.92 12.69 -24.97
N LEU A 12 3.76 13.29 -23.78
CA LEU A 12 4.43 12.83 -22.56
C LEU A 12 3.76 11.60 -21.92
N LYS A 13 2.49 11.31 -22.24
CA LYS A 13 1.71 10.15 -21.74
C LYS A 13 1.97 9.86 -20.26
N THR A 14 2.80 8.85 -19.96
CA THR A 14 3.12 8.37 -18.60
C THR A 14 4.09 9.26 -17.83
N ARG A 15 4.83 10.12 -18.52
CA ARG A 15 5.79 11.09 -17.93
C ARG A 15 5.15 12.45 -17.64
N PHE A 16 3.86 12.59 -17.92
CA PHE A 16 3.15 13.84 -17.66
C PHE A 16 3.10 14.13 -16.15
N PRO A 17 3.47 15.34 -15.70
CA PRO A 17 3.40 15.71 -14.30
C PRO A 17 1.93 15.78 -13.86
N THR A 18 1.56 14.91 -12.93
CA THR A 18 0.25 14.90 -12.29
C THR A 18 0.42 15.11 -10.80
N LYS A 19 -0.63 15.60 -10.14
CA LYS A 19 -0.69 15.68 -8.67
C LYS A 19 -0.45 14.31 -8.03
N LEU A 20 -0.96 13.23 -8.66
CA LEU A 20 -0.77 11.85 -8.21
C LEU A 20 0.69 11.37 -8.31
N ASN A 21 1.39 11.75 -9.38
CA ASN A 21 2.82 11.45 -9.52
C ASN A 21 3.71 12.36 -8.66
N GLY A 22 3.12 13.29 -7.90
CA GLY A 22 3.85 14.29 -7.13
C GLY A 22 4.59 15.31 -7.98
N GLY A 23 4.37 15.36 -9.31
CA GLY A 23 5.07 16.24 -10.25
C GLY A 23 4.42 17.61 -10.44
N TYR A 24 3.35 17.90 -9.71
CA TYR A 24 2.59 19.14 -9.81
C TYR A 24 2.15 19.58 -8.41
N GLY A 25 2.74 20.67 -7.92
CA GLY A 25 2.45 21.25 -6.61
C GLY A 25 2.99 22.68 -6.51
N ASP A 26 2.52 23.42 -5.52
CA ASP A 26 2.89 24.83 -5.33
C ASP A 26 4.26 24.98 -4.63
N ASN A 27 4.68 23.97 -3.85
CA ASN A 27 5.97 23.90 -3.18
C ASN A 27 7.00 23.13 -4.03
N LEU A 28 7.76 23.87 -4.84
CA LEU A 28 8.85 23.30 -5.63
C LEU A 28 9.99 22.64 -4.81
N PRO A 29 10.48 23.20 -3.69
CA PRO A 29 11.63 22.61 -2.98
C PRO A 29 11.30 21.23 -2.38
N GLU A 30 10.16 21.10 -1.71
CA GLU A 30 9.69 19.82 -1.14
C GLU A 30 9.49 18.76 -2.25
N MET A 31 9.02 19.18 -3.42
CA MET A 31 8.84 18.30 -4.56
C MET A 31 10.19 17.75 -5.06
N ILE A 32 11.22 18.59 -5.16
CA ILE A 32 12.55 18.16 -5.60
C ILE A 32 13.15 17.15 -4.61
N GLU A 33 13.01 17.37 -3.31
CA GLU A 33 13.49 16.43 -2.28
C GLU A 33 12.78 15.08 -2.38
N ASN A 34 11.45 15.10 -2.58
CA ASN A 34 10.66 13.90 -2.79
C ASN A 34 11.04 13.15 -4.08
N PHE A 35 11.40 13.85 -5.16
CA PHE A 35 11.88 13.19 -6.38
C PHE A 35 13.30 12.62 -6.25
N LYS A 36 14.15 13.25 -5.44
CA LYS A 36 15.54 12.81 -5.23
C LYS A 36 15.58 11.55 -4.35
N ASN A 37 14.81 11.55 -3.26
CA ASN A 37 14.87 10.50 -2.24
C ASN A 37 13.71 9.49 -2.35
N GLY A 38 12.65 9.81 -3.10
CA GLY A 38 11.44 9.01 -3.17
C GLY A 38 11.62 7.75 -4.03
N VAL A 39 11.23 6.62 -3.45
CA VAL A 39 11.14 5.34 -4.14
C VAL A 39 9.69 5.06 -4.51
N LYS A 40 9.44 4.70 -5.76
CA LYS A 40 8.10 4.34 -6.23
C LYS A 40 7.81 2.88 -5.89
N VAL A 41 6.79 2.69 -5.07
CA VAL A 41 6.28 1.38 -4.67
C VAL A 41 5.05 1.07 -5.52
N ASN A 42 5.10 0.00 -6.30
CA ASN A 42 3.96 -0.47 -7.08
C ASN A 42 3.51 -1.82 -6.54
N ILE A 43 2.25 -1.89 -6.11
CA ILE A 43 1.62 -3.13 -5.65
C ILE A 43 0.82 -3.69 -6.83
N ARG A 44 1.16 -4.90 -7.26
CA ARG A 44 0.42 -5.66 -8.28
C ARG A 44 -0.21 -6.88 -7.61
N SER A 45 -1.40 -7.27 -8.03
CA SER A 45 -1.94 -8.58 -7.67
C SER A 45 -1.15 -9.68 -8.36
N ASP A 46 -0.81 -10.75 -7.65
CA ASP A 46 -0.17 -11.92 -8.25
C ASP A 46 -1.14 -12.59 -9.26
N PRO A 47 -0.69 -12.90 -10.50
CA PRO A 47 -1.50 -13.62 -11.47
C PRO A 47 -1.97 -15.00 -11.01
N VAL A 48 -1.19 -15.69 -10.16
CA VAL A 48 -1.49 -17.06 -9.73
C VAL A 48 -2.44 -17.07 -8.53
N TYR A 49 -2.20 -16.17 -7.56
CA TYR A 49 -3.00 -16.05 -6.34
C TYR A 49 -3.42 -14.59 -6.12
N PRO A 50 -4.61 -14.17 -6.59
CA PRO A 50 -5.08 -12.79 -6.51
C PRO A 50 -5.23 -12.23 -5.08
N ILE A 51 -5.21 -13.12 -4.07
CA ILE A 51 -5.24 -12.78 -2.64
C ILE A 51 -3.90 -12.17 -2.19
N TRP A 52 -2.82 -12.42 -2.94
CA TRP A 52 -1.49 -11.91 -2.66
C TRP A 52 -1.15 -10.70 -3.53
N GLY A 53 -0.58 -9.69 -2.87
CA GLY A 53 0.03 -8.55 -3.54
C GLY A 53 1.53 -8.75 -3.64
N LEU A 54 2.07 -8.59 -4.86
CA LEU A 54 3.48 -8.53 -5.14
C LEU A 54 3.92 -7.06 -5.21
N CYS A 55 5.02 -6.75 -4.54
CA CYS A 55 5.54 -5.41 -4.41
C CYS A 55 7.02 -5.40 -4.80
N ASP A 56 7.35 -4.74 -5.91
CA ASP A 56 8.71 -4.62 -6.40
C ASP A 56 9.27 -3.25 -6.04
N CYS A 57 10.33 -3.24 -5.23
CA CYS A 57 11.03 -2.02 -4.81
C CYS A 57 12.54 -2.19 -5.00
N VAL A 58 13.20 -1.12 -5.41
CA VAL A 58 14.67 -1.07 -5.48
C VAL A 58 15.20 -0.48 -4.17
N ALA A 59 15.90 -1.31 -3.39
CA ALA A 59 16.44 -0.90 -2.09
C ALA A 59 17.82 -0.23 -2.15
N GLY A 60 18.56 -0.39 -3.26
CA GLY A 60 19.91 0.18 -3.38
C GLY A 60 20.65 -0.32 -4.62
N ARG A 61 21.93 0.06 -4.72
CA ARG A 61 22.88 -0.45 -5.72
C ARG A 61 23.85 -1.43 -5.05
N LEU A 62 24.48 -2.28 -5.84
CA LEU A 62 25.45 -3.27 -5.32
C LEU A 62 26.71 -2.63 -4.74
N ASP A 63 27.05 -1.41 -5.17
CA ASP A 63 28.25 -0.68 -4.72
C ASP A 63 28.06 0.01 -3.36
N MET A 64 26.87 -0.04 -2.76
CA MET A 64 26.58 0.57 -1.45
C MET A 64 27.09 -0.29 -0.29
N ALA A 65 27.34 0.34 0.85
CA ALA A 65 27.72 -0.38 2.07
C ALA A 65 26.53 -1.17 2.64
N ASP A 66 26.80 -2.32 3.25
CA ASP A 66 25.76 -3.21 3.79
C ASP A 66 24.83 -2.50 4.79
N VAL A 67 25.39 -1.62 5.63
CA VAL A 67 24.64 -0.83 6.63
C VAL A 67 23.61 0.08 5.97
N GLU A 68 23.99 0.75 4.87
CA GLU A 68 23.09 1.65 4.15
C GLU A 68 21.94 0.87 3.48
N VAL A 69 22.23 -0.33 2.97
CA VAL A 69 21.23 -1.20 2.35
C VAL A 69 20.23 -1.71 3.39
N GLU A 70 20.70 -2.09 4.58
CA GLU A 70 19.82 -2.49 5.69
C GLU A 70 18.88 -1.36 6.13
N GLU A 71 19.40 -0.14 6.26
CA GLU A 71 18.59 1.04 6.61
C GLU A 71 17.54 1.37 5.54
N ASN A 72 17.90 1.28 4.27
CA ASN A 72 16.97 1.49 3.15
C ASN A 72 15.85 0.45 3.15
N VAL A 73 16.17 -0.83 3.36
CA VAL A 73 15.17 -1.90 3.45
C VAL A 73 14.22 -1.65 4.63
N ALA A 74 14.76 -1.26 5.79
CA ALA A 74 13.94 -0.94 6.96
C ALA A 74 13.00 0.26 6.69
N ALA A 75 13.49 1.31 6.02
CA ALA A 75 12.69 2.48 5.66
C ALA A 75 11.54 2.12 4.70
N ILE A 76 11.79 1.28 3.69
CA ILE A 76 10.77 0.81 2.75
C ILE A 76 9.70 0.00 3.47
N ILE A 77 10.09 -0.92 4.35
CA ILE A 77 9.15 -1.74 5.12
C ILE A 77 8.27 -0.85 6.01
N ARG A 78 8.85 0.13 6.72
CA ARG A 78 8.10 1.08 7.55
C ARG A 78 7.11 1.90 6.73
N ALA A 79 7.52 2.39 5.55
CA ALA A 79 6.64 3.15 4.66
C ALA A 79 5.46 2.31 4.16
N ILE A 80 5.71 1.05 3.78
CA ILE A 80 4.66 0.11 3.37
C ILE A 80 3.71 -0.19 4.53
N CYS A 81 4.24 -0.44 5.73
CA CYS A 81 3.45 -0.65 6.93
C CYS A 81 2.61 0.58 7.31
N ALA A 82 3.06 1.82 7.04
CA ALA A 82 2.30 3.02 7.36
C ALA A 82 0.98 3.14 6.57
N HIS A 83 0.89 2.53 5.38
CA HIS A 83 -0.32 2.55 4.56
C HIS A 83 -1.44 1.62 5.05
N ARG A 84 -1.13 0.65 5.92
CA ARG A 84 -2.11 -0.30 6.49
C ARG A 84 -2.10 -0.24 8.01
N ASN A 85 -3.25 -0.42 8.64
CA ASN A 85 -3.29 -0.47 10.11
C ASN A 85 -2.55 -1.73 10.61
N PRO A 86 -1.54 -1.60 11.50
CA PRO A 86 -0.75 -2.71 12.06
C PRO A 86 -1.58 -3.82 12.70
N ALA A 87 -2.82 -3.54 13.11
CA ALA A 87 -3.66 -4.51 13.82
C ALA A 87 -4.53 -5.41 12.92
N LEU A 88 -4.28 -5.45 11.61
CA LEU A 88 -4.96 -6.34 10.66
C LEU A 88 -4.20 -7.67 10.39
N GLY A 89 -3.28 -8.05 11.28
CA GLY A 89 -2.48 -9.27 11.17
C GLY A 89 -1.21 -9.10 10.33
N PRO A 90 -0.44 -10.18 10.10
CA PRO A 90 0.83 -10.13 9.37
C PRO A 90 0.58 -9.60 7.96
N PHE A 91 1.23 -8.47 7.64
CA PHE A 91 1.04 -7.81 6.35
C PHE A 91 2.02 -8.31 5.29
N ILE A 92 3.25 -8.61 5.70
CA ILE A 92 4.31 -9.09 4.81
C ILE A 92 4.63 -10.52 5.22
N ASN A 93 4.30 -11.48 4.34
CA ASN A 93 4.54 -12.90 4.62
C ASN A 93 5.94 -13.35 4.21
N ARG A 94 6.48 -12.80 3.11
CA ARG A 94 7.78 -13.17 2.57
C ARG A 94 8.46 -11.97 1.90
N LEU A 95 9.75 -11.80 2.18
CA LEU A 95 10.62 -10.82 1.53
C LEU A 95 11.69 -11.59 0.78
N LEU A 96 11.83 -11.27 -0.51
CA LEU A 96 12.85 -11.82 -1.37
C LEU A 96 13.74 -10.69 -1.85
N LEU A 97 15.05 -10.85 -1.71
CA LEU A 97 16.01 -10.02 -2.42
C LEU A 97 16.41 -10.69 -3.72
N MET A 98 16.45 -9.85 -4.75
CA MET A 98 16.94 -10.19 -6.09
C MET A 98 17.92 -9.12 -6.53
N VAL A 99 18.95 -9.53 -7.27
CA VAL A 99 19.88 -8.63 -7.94
C VAL A 99 19.58 -8.72 -9.42
N ILE A 100 19.27 -7.61 -10.09
CA ILE A 100 19.08 -7.58 -11.54
C ILE A 100 20.47 -7.47 -12.18
N PRO A 101 20.89 -8.35 -13.13
CA PRO A 101 20.11 -9.32 -13.94
C PRO A 101 20.12 -10.78 -13.46
N GLY A 102 20.57 -11.04 -12.23
CA GLY A 102 20.61 -12.38 -11.64
C GLY A 102 19.23 -13.00 -11.41
N THR A 103 19.19 -14.33 -11.42
CA THR A 103 17.97 -15.14 -11.20
C THR A 103 17.91 -15.73 -9.78
N ALA A 104 18.91 -15.45 -8.95
CA ALA A 104 18.96 -15.91 -7.57
C ALA A 104 18.00 -15.08 -6.70
N HIS A 105 17.21 -15.78 -5.90
CA HIS A 105 16.28 -15.17 -4.94
C HIS A 105 16.73 -15.57 -3.54
N PHE A 106 16.97 -14.59 -2.68
CA PHE A 106 17.35 -14.82 -1.29
C PHE A 106 16.20 -14.45 -0.37
N ALA A 107 15.75 -15.42 0.44
CA ALA A 107 14.71 -15.17 1.44
C ALA A 107 15.32 -14.48 2.66
N ILE A 108 14.75 -13.36 3.05
CA ILE A 108 15.15 -12.60 4.25
C ILE A 108 14.08 -12.72 5.31
N ASN A 109 14.52 -12.90 6.56
CA ASN A 109 13.64 -12.88 7.72
C ASN A 109 13.17 -11.46 8.01
N ILE A 110 11.86 -11.26 7.95
CA ILE A 110 11.20 -9.95 8.04
C ILE A 110 10.95 -9.54 9.49
N ASP A 111 10.90 -10.51 10.41
CA ASP A 111 10.51 -10.31 11.81
C ASP A 111 11.36 -9.28 12.56
N LYS A 112 12.58 -9.01 12.09
CA LYS A 112 13.48 -7.99 12.66
C LYS A 112 13.09 -6.55 12.30
N TYR A 113 12.37 -6.35 11.21
CA TYR A 113 12.13 -5.02 10.61
C TYR A 113 10.66 -4.59 10.65
N VAL A 114 9.75 -5.50 11.00
CA VAL A 114 8.34 -5.16 11.20
C VAL A 114 8.20 -4.44 12.54
N PRO A 115 7.69 -3.20 12.57
CA PRO A 115 7.34 -2.58 13.84
C PRO A 115 6.22 -3.42 14.47
N VAL A 116 6.52 -4.07 15.59
CA VAL A 116 5.55 -4.82 16.39
C VAL A 116 4.44 -3.85 16.82
N ALA A 117 3.20 -4.16 16.47
CA ALA A 117 2.04 -3.36 16.81
C ALA A 117 1.92 -3.23 18.33
N THR A 118 1.95 -1.99 18.84
CA THR A 118 1.56 -1.69 20.22
C THR A 118 0.08 -2.04 20.44
N GLU A 119 -0.21 -2.66 21.58
CA GLU A 119 -1.52 -3.26 21.96
C GLU A 119 -2.72 -2.30 21.79
N GLU A 120 -2.49 -0.99 21.87
CA GLU A 120 -3.52 0.06 21.74
C GLU A 120 -4.13 0.20 20.34
N GLN A 121 -3.44 -0.24 19.29
CA GLN A 121 -3.96 -0.18 17.91
C GLN A 121 -4.84 -1.38 17.55
N VAL A 122 -4.66 -2.51 18.25
CA VAL A 122 -5.49 -3.72 18.14
C VAL A 122 -6.90 -3.45 18.68
N GLU A 123 -6.99 -2.80 19.84
CA GLU A 123 -8.27 -2.53 20.50
C GLU A 123 -9.17 -1.54 19.72
N LYS A 124 -8.57 -0.56 19.02
CA LYS A 124 -9.30 0.38 18.14
C LYS A 124 -9.84 -0.30 16.88
N LEU A 125 -9.20 -1.37 16.40
CA LEU A 125 -9.70 -2.14 15.26
C LEU A 125 -10.84 -3.09 15.66
N GLU A 126 -10.77 -3.72 16.82
CA GLU A 126 -11.87 -4.55 17.35
C GLU A 126 -13.16 -3.72 17.59
N LYS A 127 -13.01 -2.49 18.10
CA LYS A 127 -14.12 -1.52 18.23
C LYS A 127 -14.69 -1.07 16.87
N ARG A 128 -13.90 -1.08 15.79
CA ARG A 128 -14.38 -0.77 14.43
C ARG A 128 -15.01 -1.98 13.73
N GLN A 129 -14.47 -3.19 13.92
CA GLN A 129 -15.01 -4.42 13.35
C GLN A 129 -16.35 -4.80 13.99
N SER A 130 -16.51 -4.61 15.31
CA SER A 130 -17.80 -4.79 16.00
C SER A 130 -18.87 -3.81 15.52
N ARG A 131 -18.52 -2.54 15.25
CA ARG A 131 -19.45 -1.56 14.64
C ARG A 131 -19.84 -1.92 13.20
N LYS A 132 -18.92 -2.51 12.43
CA LYS A 132 -19.20 -2.93 11.03
C LYS A 132 -20.08 -4.18 10.98
N LYS A 133 -19.79 -5.20 11.82
CA LYS A 133 -20.66 -6.37 12.01
C LYS A 133 -22.08 -5.98 12.45
N LYS A 134 -22.20 -5.05 13.41
CA LYS A 134 -23.51 -4.56 13.88
C LYS A 134 -24.30 -3.86 12.75
N LYS A 135 -23.61 -3.14 11.85
CA LYS A 135 -24.24 -2.42 10.73
C LYS A 135 -24.64 -3.35 9.58
N ASP A 136 -23.94 -4.46 9.38
CA ASP A 136 -24.31 -5.48 8.39
C ASP A 136 -25.48 -6.35 8.90
N THR A 137 -25.54 -6.71 10.18
CA THR A 137 -26.71 -7.40 10.77
C THR A 137 -27.99 -6.55 10.70
N THR A 138 -27.92 -5.25 11.01
CA THR A 138 -29.11 -4.37 10.94
C THR A 138 -29.61 -4.16 9.51
N LYS A 139 -28.77 -4.34 8.49
CA LYS A 139 -29.19 -4.27 7.08
C LYS A 139 -29.91 -5.54 6.62
N ILE A 140 -29.41 -6.70 7.03
CA ILE A 140 -30.02 -8.01 6.74
C ILE A 140 -31.40 -8.08 7.39
N ASP A 141 -31.53 -7.65 8.65
CA ASP A 141 -32.84 -7.63 9.36
C ASP A 141 -33.84 -6.65 8.71
N SER A 142 -33.37 -5.58 8.07
CA SER A 142 -34.24 -4.60 7.39
C SER A 142 -34.73 -5.04 6.01
N GLU A 143 -33.99 -5.90 5.31
CA GLU A 143 -34.41 -6.47 4.03
C GLU A 143 -35.39 -7.64 4.24
N GLU A 144 -35.18 -8.49 5.25
CA GLU A 144 -36.10 -9.60 5.58
C GLU A 144 -37.48 -9.13 6.08
N ALA A 145 -37.55 -8.01 6.81
CA ALA A 145 -38.83 -7.42 7.25
C ALA A 145 -39.69 -6.88 6.10
N SER A 146 -39.07 -6.52 4.96
CA SER A 146 -39.79 -6.01 3.77
C SER A 146 -40.31 -7.12 2.86
N GLY A 147 -39.75 -8.33 2.93
CA GLY A 147 -40.17 -9.49 2.13
C GLY A 147 -41.39 -10.22 2.70
N ASN A 148 -41.52 -10.30 4.03
CA ASN A 148 -42.59 -11.09 4.67
C ASN A 148 -44.00 -10.44 4.64
N VAL A 149 -44.13 -9.17 4.25
CA VAL A 149 -45.44 -8.51 4.17
C VAL A 149 -46.18 -8.84 2.85
N ALA A 150 -45.46 -9.35 1.82
CA ALA A 150 -46.04 -9.60 0.50
C ALA A 150 -46.71 -10.99 0.33
N GLU A 151 -46.49 -11.95 1.24
CA GLU A 151 -46.98 -13.32 1.09
C GLU A 151 -48.24 -13.67 1.92
N ILE A 152 -48.79 -12.73 2.70
CA ILE A 152 -50.02 -12.96 3.49
C ILE A 152 -51.19 -12.14 2.93
N SER A 153 -51.56 -12.42 1.68
CA SER A 153 -52.89 -12.08 1.16
C SER A 153 -53.19 -12.92 -0.08
N ALA A 154 -53.69 -14.14 0.15
CA ALA A 154 -54.38 -14.96 -0.84
C ALA A 154 -55.62 -15.55 -0.18
#